data_AF-A0A959N6T8-F1
#
_entry.id   AF-A0A959N6T8-F1
#
_cell.length_a   1.000
_cell.length_b   1.000
_cell.length_c   1.000
_cell.angle_alpha   90.00
_cell.angle_beta   90.00
_cell.angle_gamma   90.00
#
_symmetry.space_group_name_H-M   'P 1'
#
loop_
_entity.id
_entity.type
_entity.pdbx_description
1 polymer ?
#
loop_
_entity_poly.entity_id
_entity_poly.type
_entity_poly.pdbx_seq_one_letter_code
_entity_poly.pdbx_strand_id
1 'polypeptide(L)' 'YIYWAVAQEFPGRIAATYIRDVRSGRHARRIARFISKTGADIQLVEDYTQAAKDAARRGLIRLETFEQFRKERLL' A
#
# COMPACT_ATOMS: atom_id res chain seq x y z
N TYR A 1 -10.65 10.30 -4.18
CA TYR A 1 -10.63 8.87 -3.76
C TYR A 1 -10.63 8.81 -2.24
N ILE A 2 -11.29 7.81 -1.65
CA ILE A 2 -11.48 7.71 -0.18
C ILE A 2 -10.13 7.78 0.56
N TYR A 3 -9.13 7.01 0.14
CA TYR A 3 -7.81 6.99 0.79
C TYR A 3 -7.08 8.34 0.81
N TRP A 4 -7.23 9.12 -0.26
CA TRP A 4 -6.67 10.47 -0.30
C TRP A 4 -7.45 11.44 0.58
N ALA A 5 -8.79 11.34 0.60
CA ALA A 5 -9.60 12.18 1.48
C ALA A 5 -9.20 11.97 2.94
N VAL A 6 -9.04 10.72 3.37
CA VAL A 6 -8.57 10.39 4.73
C VAL A 6 -7.16 10.93 4.99
N ALA A 7 -6.24 10.82 4.02
CA ALA A 7 -4.88 11.36 4.17
C ALA A 7 -4.85 12.89 4.28
N GLN A 8 -5.79 13.60 3.63
CA GLN A 8 -5.92 15.06 3.74
C GLN A 8 -6.62 15.50 5.03
N GLU A 9 -7.62 14.73 5.47
CA GLU A 9 -8.36 15.01 6.70
C GLU A 9 -7.50 14.81 7.95
N PHE A 10 -6.53 13.89 7.89
CA PHE A 10 -5.64 13.57 9.00
C PHE A 10 -4.16 13.56 8.58
N PRO A 11 -3.56 14.74 8.35
CA PRO A 11 -2.18 14.84 7.89
C PRO A 11 -1.21 14.21 8.91
N GLY A 12 -0.22 13.47 8.40
CA GLY A 12 0.82 12.83 9.21
C GLY A 12 0.38 11.59 10.01
N ARG A 13 -0.92 11.23 10.01
CA ARG A 13 -1.40 10.03 10.72
C ARG A 13 -1.29 8.75 9.90
N ILE A 14 -1.28 8.87 8.58
CA ILE A 14 -1.14 7.74 7.66
C ILE A 14 0.30 7.76 7.13
N ALA A 15 1.09 6.77 7.55
CA ALA A 15 2.46 6.62 7.06
C ALA A 15 2.51 6.11 5.61
N ALA A 16 1.60 5.21 5.23
CA ALA A 16 1.57 4.59 3.91
C ALA A 16 0.19 4.00 3.60
N THR A 17 -0.22 4.01 2.33
CA THR A 17 -1.40 3.26 1.86
C THR A 17 -1.00 2.33 0.71
N TYR A 18 -1.32 1.03 0.83
CA TYR A 18 -1.10 0.06 -0.24
C TYR A 18 -2.44 -0.38 -0.83
N ILE A 19 -2.59 -0.24 -2.15
CA ILE A 19 -3.82 -0.61 -2.88
C ILE A 19 -3.48 -1.77 -3.81
N ARG A 20 -4.12 -2.92 -3.58
CA ARG A 20 -3.96 -4.11 -4.42
C ARG A 20 -5.05 -4.14 -5.49
N ASP A 21 -4.76 -3.67 -6.71
CA ASP A 21 -5.71 -3.66 -7.84
C ASP A 21 -5.39 -4.77 -8.86
N VAL A 22 -5.68 -6.01 -8.47
CA VAL A 22 -5.35 -7.24 -9.23
C VAL A 22 -6.23 -7.48 -10.47
N ARG A 23 -7.25 -6.65 -10.75
CA ARG A 23 -8.30 -7.02 -11.73
C ARG A 23 -8.50 -6.04 -12.89
N SER A 24 -7.94 -4.83 -12.84
CA SER A 24 -8.12 -3.88 -13.94
C SER A 24 -6.92 -2.97 -14.15
N GLY A 25 -6.12 -3.27 -15.17
CA GLY A 25 -5.02 -2.39 -15.60
C GLY A 25 -5.49 -0.96 -15.96
N ARG A 26 -6.75 -0.80 -16.41
CA ARG A 26 -7.34 0.52 -16.67
C ARG A 26 -7.58 1.30 -15.38
N HIS A 27 -8.09 0.63 -14.34
CA HIS A 27 -8.36 1.27 -13.06
C HIS A 27 -7.06 1.58 -12.30
N ALA A 28 -6.10 0.65 -12.31
CA ALA A 28 -4.76 0.85 -11.78
C ALA A 28 -4.08 2.09 -12.40
N ARG A 29 -4.10 2.23 -13.73
CA ARG A 29 -3.56 3.43 -14.41
C ARG A 29 -4.27 4.72 -14.00
N ARG A 30 -5.59 4.69 -13.77
CA ARG A 30 -6.34 5.86 -13.30
C ARG A 30 -5.94 6.24 -11.88
N ILE A 31 -5.80 5.26 -10.98
CA ILE A 31 -5.37 5.47 -9.61
C ILE A 31 -3.93 5.97 -9.57
N ALA A 32 -3.01 5.39 -10.35
CA ALA A 32 -1.62 5.83 -10.43
C ALA A 32 -1.50 7.31 -10.83
N ARG A 33 -2.25 7.73 -11.87
CA ARG A 33 -2.30 9.14 -12.30
C ARG A 33 -2.92 10.08 -11.27
N PHE A 34 -3.81 9.57 -10.43
CA PHE A 34 -4.37 10.33 -9.33
C PHE A 34 -3.34 10.49 -8.20
N ILE A 35 -2.71 9.39 -7.78
CA ILE A 35 -1.66 9.36 -6.75
C ILE A 35 -0.52 10.31 -7.09
N SER A 36 -0.05 10.31 -8.34
CA SER A 36 1.07 11.17 -8.75
C SER A 36 0.78 12.67 -8.61
N LYS A 37 -0.49 13.06 -8.47
CA LYS A 37 -0.92 14.46 -8.32
C LYS A 37 -1.20 14.86 -6.88
N THR A 38 -1.33 13.90 -5.95
CA THR A 38 -1.78 14.19 -4.59
C THR A 38 -0.64 14.38 -3.59
N GLY A 39 0.56 13.89 -3.91
CA GLY A 39 1.71 13.89 -2.99
C GLY A 39 1.52 12.97 -1.77
N ALA A 40 0.40 12.24 -1.70
CA ALA A 40 0.14 11.28 -0.64
C ALA A 40 0.91 9.98 -0.89
N ASP A 41 1.42 9.37 0.18
CA ASP A 41 2.20 8.13 0.12
C ASP A 41 1.28 6.92 -0.09
N ILE A 42 0.88 6.72 -1.34
CA ILE A 42 -0.04 5.69 -1.78
C ILE A 42 0.66 4.88 -2.88
N GLN A 43 0.67 3.55 -2.77
CA GLN A 43 1.32 2.68 -3.74
C GLN A 43 0.37 1.59 -4.24
N LEU A 44 0.39 1.36 -5.56
CA LEU A 44 -0.25 0.19 -6.16
C LEU A 44 0.67 -1.01 -6.03
N VAL A 45 0.12 -2.14 -5.59
CA VAL A 45 0.86 -3.39 -5.39
C VAL A 45 0.12 -4.56 -6.05
N GLU A 46 0.86 -5.56 -6.47
CA GLU A 46 0.34 -6.79 -7.08
C GLU A 46 -0.13 -7.77 -5.99
N ASP A 47 0.60 -7.83 -4.88
CA ASP A 47 0.31 -8.70 -3.76
C ASP A 47 0.73 -8.11 -2.41
N TYR A 48 0.40 -8.84 -1.34
CA TYR A 48 0.78 -8.45 0.02
C TYR A 48 2.30 -8.54 0.26
N THR A 49 3.01 -9.37 -0.51
CA THR A 49 4.47 -9.51 -0.40
C THR A 49 5.16 -8.23 -0.83
N GLN A 50 4.71 -7.62 -1.93
CA GLN A 50 5.23 -6.37 -2.44
C GLN A 50 4.96 -5.22 -1.46
N ALA A 51 3.74 -5.14 -0.91
CA ALA A 51 3.41 -4.17 0.13
C ALA A 51 4.31 -4.30 1.37
N ALA A 52 4.50 -5.54 1.86
CA ALA A 52 5.32 -5.79 3.04
C ALA A 52 6.80 -5.42 2.81
N LYS A 53 7.36 -5.72 1.64
CA LYS A 53 8.72 -5.35 1.27
C LYS A 53 8.92 -3.83 1.20
N ASP A 54 7.94 -3.08 0.72
CA ASP A 54 8.01 -1.62 0.71
C ASP A 54 7.89 -1.04 2.12
N ALA A 55 6.90 -1.47 2.89
CA ALA A 55 6.71 -1.06 4.27
C ALA A 55 7.95 -1.34 5.14
N ALA A 56 8.60 -2.50 4.95
CA ALA A 56 9.82 -2.85 5.68
C ALA A 56 11.01 -1.97 5.29
N ARG A 57 11.22 -1.70 3.98
CA ARG A 57 12.27 -0.77 3.52
C ARG A 57 12.11 0.63 4.11
N ARG A 58 10.88 1.01 4.45
CA ARG A 58 10.52 2.28 5.07
C ARG A 58 10.53 2.25 6.61
N GLY A 59 10.88 1.11 7.21
CA GLY A 59 10.90 0.93 8.66
C GLY A 59 9.52 0.90 9.32
N LEU A 60 8.44 0.73 8.55
CA LEU A 60 7.07 0.74 9.06
C LEU A 60 6.67 -0.60 9.69
N ILE A 61 7.28 -1.69 9.24
CA ILE A 61 7.09 -3.04 9.77
C ILE A 61 8.42 -3.81 9.76
N ARG A 62 8.46 -4.95 10.45
CA ARG A 62 9.50 -5.96 10.31
C ARG A 62 9.08 -7.00 9.27
N LEU A 63 9.90 -7.23 8.25
CA LEU A 63 9.58 -8.17 7.17
C LEU A 63 9.49 -9.61 7.68
N GLU A 64 10.35 -9.96 8.64
CA GLU A 64 10.43 -11.29 9.25
C GLU A 64 9.12 -11.66 9.95
N THR A 65 8.52 -10.68 10.64
CA THR A 65 7.21 -10.84 11.29
C THR A 65 6.11 -11.12 10.26
N PHE A 66 6.12 -10.41 9.13
CA PHE A 66 5.17 -10.66 8.05
C PHE A 66 5.33 -12.07 7.46
N GLU A 67 6.58 -12.50 7.22
CA GLU A 67 6.87 -13.82 6.68
C GLU A 67 6.44 -14.96 7.60
N GLN A 68 6.58 -14.79 8.92
CA GLN A 68 6.11 -15.76 9.91
C GLN A 68 4.59 -15.98 9.80
N PHE A 69 3.79 -14.90 9.87
CA PHE A 69 2.33 -15.00 9.73
C PHE A 69 1.90 -15.58 8.39
N ARG A 70 2.65 -15.30 7.32
CA ARG A 70 2.36 -15.87 6.00
C ARG A 70 2.56 -17.39 5.97
N LYS A 71 3.59 -17.91 6.64
CA LYS A 71 3.85 -19.35 6.77
C LYS A 71 2.76 -20.04 7.59
N GLU A 72 2.38 -19.45 8.72
CA GLU A 72 1.31 -19.98 9.59
C GLU A 72 -0.05 -20.09 8.88
N ARG A 73 -0.35 -19.20 7.92
CA ARG A 73 -1.58 -19.24 7.11
C ARG A 73 -1.56 -20.27 5.96
N LEU A 74 -0.41 -20.85 5.64
CA LEU A 74 -0.25 -21.84 4.57
C LEU A 74 -0.15 -23.28 5.10
N LEU A 75 -0.13 -23.45 6.42
CA LEU A 75 -0.25 -24.71 7.16
C LEU A 75 -1.72 -24.94 7.54
#